data_AF-A0A450X077-F1
#
_entry.id   AF-A0A450X077-F1
#
_cell.length_a   1.000
_cell.length_b   1.000
_cell.length_c   1.000
_cell.angle_alpha   90.00
_cell.angle_beta   90.00
_cell.angle_gamma   90.00
#
_symmetry.space_group_name_H-M   'P 1'
#
loop_
_entity.id
_entity.type
_entity.pdbx_description
1 polymer ?
#
loop_
_entity_poly.entity_id
_entity_poly.type
_entity_poly.pdbx_seq_one_letter_code
_entity_poly.pdbx_strand_id
1 'polypeptide(L)'
;MAMVELEKIVEDDEMARKGRELRGELPDKLPELPEDMLADDALRLRILIARHLRYTGSGPGQTVLDEWEKYLPKFVKVMPTEYRKVLSEQRR
;
A
#
# COMPACT_ATOMS: atom_id res chain seq x y z
N MET A 1 13.74 22.83 6.67
CA MET A 1 13.49 21.63 5.84
C MET A 1 12.64 20.67 6.66
N ALA A 2 11.58 20.09 6.09
CA ALA A 2 10.79 19.08 6.80
C ALA A 2 11.61 17.79 6.89
N MET A 3 11.71 17.21 8.09
CA MET A 3 12.36 15.92 8.28
C MET A 3 11.41 14.81 7.83
N VAL A 4 11.92 13.88 7.02
CA VAL A 4 11.18 12.72 6.52
C VAL A 4 11.87 11.45 6.97
N GLU A 5 11.07 10.45 7.30
CA GLU A 5 11.55 9.12 7.62
C GLU A 5 11.17 8.16 6.49
N LEU A 6 12.13 7.30 6.15
CA LEU A 6 11.98 6.26 5.14
C LEU A 6 11.86 4.92 5.84
N GLU A 7 10.70 4.29 5.68
CA GLU A 7 10.40 2.99 6.27
C GLU A 7 10.24 1.96 5.16
N LYS A 8 10.80 0.76 5.38
CA LYS A 8 10.52 -0.36 4.48
C LYS A 8 9.08 -0.82 4.68
N ILE A 9 8.38 -1.05 3.60
CA ILE A 9 7.04 -1.64 3.67
C ILE A 9 7.21 -3.14 3.87
N VAL A 10 6.65 -3.64 4.96
CA VAL A 10 6.57 -5.07 5.26
C VAL A 10 5.15 -5.56 5.06
N GLU A 11 5.02 -6.77 4.55
CA GLU A 11 3.75 -7.47 4.46
C GLU A 11 3.77 -8.59 5.51
N ASP A 12 2.71 -8.68 6.30
CA ASP A 12 2.48 -9.79 7.20
C ASP A 12 1.52 -10.80 6.57
N ASP A 13 1.32 -11.94 7.24
CA ASP A 13 0.48 -13.03 6.72
C ASP A 13 -0.98 -12.62 6.51
N GLU A 14 -1.50 -11.69 7.31
CA GLU A 14 -2.87 -11.18 7.18
C GLU A 14 -3.00 -10.29 5.95
N MET A 15 -2.07 -9.36 5.77
CA MET A 15 -1.97 -8.50 4.59
C MET A 15 -1.77 -9.33 3.33
N ALA A 16 -0.91 -10.34 3.37
CA ALA A 16 -0.70 -11.26 2.25
C ALA A 16 -1.99 -12.01 1.89
N ARG A 17 -2.78 -12.45 2.88
CA ARG A 17 -4.08 -13.09 2.64
C ARG A 17 -5.05 -12.12 1.97
N LYS A 18 -5.24 -10.92 2.52
CA LYS A 18 -6.10 -9.87 1.93
C LYS A 18 -5.62 -9.46 0.53
N GLY A 19 -4.31 -9.41 0.32
CA GLY A 19 -3.70 -9.12 -0.97
C GLY A 19 -3.93 -10.20 -2.01
N ARG A 20 -3.95 -11.48 -1.62
CA ARG A 20 -4.27 -12.61 -2.50
C ARG A 20 -5.71 -12.58 -2.98
N GLU A 21 -6.66 -12.13 -2.15
CA GLU A 21 -8.05 -11.89 -2.57
C GLU A 21 -8.14 -10.88 -3.72
N LEU A 22 -7.14 -10.00 -3.87
CA LEU A 22 -7.02 -9.02 -4.96
C LEU A 22 -6.26 -9.53 -6.20
N ARG A 23 -5.71 -10.75 -6.18
CA ARG A 23 -4.87 -11.30 -7.27
C ARG A 23 -5.69 -11.93 -8.41
N GLY A 24 -7.02 -12.00 -8.27
CA GLY A 24 -7.93 -12.47 -9.33
C GLY A 24 -8.26 -11.39 -10.35
N GLU A 25 -9.41 -11.52 -11.04
CA GLU A 25 -9.99 -10.39 -11.77
C GLU A 25 -10.21 -9.24 -10.80
N LEU A 26 -9.79 -8.02 -11.19
CA LEU A 26 -10.02 -6.81 -10.40
C LEU A 26 -11.51 -6.78 -10.05
N PRO A 27 -11.89 -6.91 -8.77
CA PRO A 27 -13.29 -7.06 -8.42
C PRO A 27 -14.07 -5.85 -8.92
N ASP A 28 -15.32 -6.07 -9.35
CA ASP A 28 -16.22 -5.02 -9.83
C ASP A 28 -16.23 -3.83 -8.87
N LYS A 29 -16.16 -4.11 -7.56
CA LYS A 29 -15.88 -3.13 -6.52
C LYS A 29 -14.50 -3.38 -5.90
N LEU A 30 -13.58 -2.43 -6.10
CA LEU A 30 -12.29 -2.47 -5.42
C LEU A 30 -12.48 -2.24 -3.92
N PRO A 31 -11.68 -2.89 -3.06
CA PRO A 31 -11.77 -2.71 -1.61
C PRO A 31 -11.51 -1.26 -1.23
N GLU A 32 -12.03 -0.88 -0.07
CA GLU A 32 -11.74 0.41 0.54
C GLU A 32 -10.29 0.44 1.05
N LEU A 33 -9.72 1.65 1.12
CA LEU A 33 -8.37 1.79 1.67
C LEU A 33 -8.44 1.58 3.18
N PRO A 34 -7.38 1.03 3.80
CA PRO A 34 -7.27 1.03 5.24
C PRO A 34 -7.46 2.47 5.78
N GLU A 35 -8.05 2.60 6.96
CA GLU A 35 -8.23 3.92 7.59
C GLU A 35 -6.96 4.37 8.31
N ASP A 36 -6.25 3.43 8.96
CA ASP A 36 -5.02 3.73 9.68
C ASP A 36 -3.88 4.06 8.70
N MET A 37 -3.36 5.28 8.77
CA MET A 37 -2.25 5.77 7.94
C MET A 37 -0.88 5.34 8.49
N LEU A 38 -0.84 4.75 9.69
CA LEU A 38 0.36 4.21 10.33
C LEU A 38 0.51 2.70 10.14
N ALA A 39 -0.52 2.01 9.61
CA ALA A 39 -0.54 0.56 9.44
C ALA A 39 -1.01 0.15 8.03
N ASP A 40 -0.99 -1.16 7.77
CA ASP A 40 -1.51 -1.80 6.55
C ASP A 40 -0.94 -1.25 5.23
N ASP A 41 0.32 -0.81 5.25
CA ASP A 41 0.93 -0.11 4.11
C ASP A 41 1.04 -0.97 2.86
N ALA A 42 1.38 -2.26 3.00
CA ALA A 42 1.48 -3.18 1.86
C ALA A 42 0.11 -3.37 1.19
N LEU A 43 -0.95 -3.56 2.00
CA LEU A 43 -2.31 -3.68 1.52
C LEU A 43 -2.78 -2.38 0.84
N ARG A 44 -2.56 -1.22 1.49
CA ARG A 44 -2.89 0.10 0.93
C ARG A 44 -2.21 0.31 -0.42
N LEU A 45 -0.90 0.03 -0.50
CA LEU A 45 -0.12 0.16 -1.73
C LEU A 45 -0.68 -0.73 -2.84
N ARG A 46 -0.97 -2.00 -2.54
CA ARG A 46 -1.53 -2.96 -3.50
C ARG A 46 -2.88 -2.47 -4.05
N ILE A 47 -3.76 -1.96 -3.18
CA ILE A 47 -5.07 -1.42 -3.58
C ILE A 47 -4.92 -0.19 -4.48
N LEU A 48 -4.01 0.73 -4.13
CA LEU A 48 -3.78 1.94 -4.93
C LEU A 48 -3.22 1.60 -6.32
N ILE A 49 -2.30 0.65 -6.42
CA ILE A 49 -1.77 0.18 -7.71
C ILE A 49 -2.85 -0.53 -8.52
N ALA A 50 -3.67 -1.38 -7.88
CA ALA A 50 -4.80 -2.04 -8.53
C ALA A 50 -5.84 -1.04 -9.08
N ARG A 51 -6.17 0.01 -8.31
CA ARG A 51 -7.01 1.12 -8.77
C ARG A 51 -6.38 1.84 -9.96
N HIS A 52 -5.09 2.16 -9.86
CA HIS A 52 -4.37 2.82 -10.94
C HIS A 52 -4.39 1.98 -12.23
N LEU A 53 -4.09 0.69 -12.15
CA LEU A 53 -4.19 -0.24 -13.26
C LEU A 53 -5.60 -0.25 -13.86
N ARG A 54 -6.65 -0.39 -13.03
CA ARG A 54 -8.04 -0.40 -13.50
C ARG A 54 -8.42 0.84 -14.29
N TYR A 55 -8.03 2.03 -13.79
CA TYR A 55 -8.45 3.29 -14.38
C TYR A 55 -7.56 3.76 -15.55
N THR A 56 -6.33 3.24 -15.67
CA THR A 56 -5.36 3.74 -16.65
C THR A 56 -4.82 2.67 -17.61
N GLY A 57 -5.04 1.39 -17.32
CA GLY A 57 -4.43 0.29 -18.07
C GLY A 57 -2.90 0.20 -17.93
N SER A 58 -2.35 0.72 -16.82
CA SER A 58 -0.90 0.81 -16.61
C SER A 58 -0.18 -0.54 -16.66
N GLY A 59 0.54 -0.80 -17.76
CA GLY A 59 1.40 -1.98 -17.91
C GLY A 59 2.41 -2.16 -16.77
N PRO A 60 3.14 -1.10 -16.34
CA PRO A 60 3.99 -1.19 -15.15
C PRO A 60 3.23 -1.54 -13.88
N GLY A 61 2.01 -1.01 -13.70
CA GLY A 61 1.14 -1.36 -12.58
C GLY A 61 0.77 -2.84 -12.57
N GLN A 62 0.45 -3.40 -13.73
CA GLN A 62 0.22 -4.84 -13.89
C GLN A 62 1.45 -5.66 -13.48
N THR A 63 2.63 -5.33 -14.01
CA THR A 63 3.87 -6.04 -13.66
C THR A 63 4.16 -6.04 -12.16
N VAL A 64 3.93 -4.90 -11.48
CA VAL A 64 4.14 -4.81 -10.03
C VAL A 64 3.16 -5.72 -9.27
N LEU A 65 1.90 -5.83 -9.69
CA LEU A 65 0.92 -6.68 -9.04
C LEU A 65 1.18 -8.18 -9.27
N ASP A 66 1.64 -8.53 -10.48
CA ASP A 66 1.97 -9.91 -10.88
C ASP A 66 3.21 -10.41 -10.14
N GLU A 67 4.25 -9.59 -10.07
CA GLU A 67 5.53 -9.88 -9.42
C GLU A 67 5.66 -9.22 -8.03
N TRP A 68 4.55 -9.16 -7.28
CA TRP A 68 4.46 -8.40 -6.03
C TRP A 68 5.58 -8.65 -5.03
N GLU A 69 5.90 -9.92 -4.74
CA GLU A 69 6.95 -10.30 -3.78
C GLU A 69 8.35 -9.78 -4.18
N LYS A 70 8.59 -9.60 -5.48
CA LYS A 70 9.86 -9.07 -6.01
C LYS A 70 9.90 -7.54 -5.97
N TYR A 71 8.76 -6.88 -6.14
CA TYR A 71 8.68 -5.41 -6.20
C TYR A 71 8.42 -4.76 -4.85
N LEU A 72 7.64 -5.38 -3.96
CA LEU A 72 7.31 -4.85 -2.64
C LEU A 72 8.56 -4.39 -1.85
N PRO A 73 9.66 -5.16 -1.76
CA PRO A 73 10.84 -4.74 -1.00
C PRO A 73 11.55 -3.49 -1.55
N LYS A 74 11.19 -3.04 -2.76
CA LYS A 74 11.73 -1.84 -3.41
C LYS A 74 10.93 -0.58 -3.07
N PHE A 75 9.74 -0.72 -2.50
CA PHE A 75 8.95 0.42 -2.05
C PHE A 75 9.38 0.85 -0.65
N VAL A 76 9.39 2.17 -0.45
CA VAL A 76 9.60 2.80 0.85
C VAL A 76 8.41 3.68 1.16
N LYS A 77 7.94 3.60 2.40
CA LYS A 77 6.99 4.56 2.95
C LYS A 77 7.76 5.81 3.33
N VAL A 78 7.32 6.93 2.79
CA VAL A 78 7.83 8.26 3.15
C VAL A 78 6.81 8.88 4.09
N MET A 79 7.19 9.10 5.35
CA MET A 79 6.33 9.72 6.34
C MET A 79 7.04 10.96 6.91
N PRO A 80 6.48 12.17 6.76
CA PRO A 80 7.01 13.35 7.44
C PRO A 80 6.90 13.17 8.96
N THR A 81 7.98 13.46 9.70
CA THR A 81 8.05 13.22 11.14
C THR A 81 6.94 13.96 11.90
N GLU A 82 6.66 15.22 11.53
CA GLU A 82 5.60 16.02 12.15
C GLU A 82 4.20 15.46 11.85
N TYR A 83 4.00 14.91 10.65
CA TYR A 83 2.72 14.28 10.30
C TYR A 83 2.52 12.98 11.09
N ARG A 84 3.57 12.17 11.27
CA ARG A 84 3.49 10.96 12.10
C ARG A 84 3.11 11.27 13.54
N LYS A 85 3.67 12.34 14.13
CA LYS A 85 3.32 12.77 15.49
C LYS A 85 1.83 13.05 15.62
N VAL A 86 1.28 13.87 14.72
CA VAL A 86 -0.16 14.21 14.71
C VAL A 86 -1.03 12.95 14.61
N LEU A 87 -0.70 12.04 13.70
CA LEU A 87 -1.45 10.78 13.56
C LEU A 87 -1.37 9.90 14.82
N SER A 88 -0.20 9.88 15.48
CA SER A 88 0.01 9.07 16.69
C SER A 88 -0.74 9.65 17.89
N GLU A 89 -0.83 10.98 18.00
CA GLU A 89 -1.59 11.69 19.03
C GLU A 89 -3.09 11.49 18.86
N GLN A 90 -3.60 11.49 17.63
CA GLN A 90 -5.02 11.21 17.34
C GLN A 90 -5.45 9.77 17.66
N ARG A 91 -4.49 8.83 17.71
CA ARG A 91 -4.75 7.43 18.06
C ARG A 91 -4.84 7.19 19.58
N ARG A 92 -4.47 8.18 20.40
CA ARG A 92 -4.35 8.06 21.85
C ARG A 92 -5.63 8.49 22.57
#